data_AF-A0AAD5YRV7-F1
#
_entry.id   AF-A0AAD5YRV7-F1
#
_cell.length_a   1.000
_cell.length_b   1.000
_cell.length_c   1.000
_cell.angle_alpha   90.00
_cell.angle_beta   90.00
_cell.angle_gamma   90.00
#
_symmetry.space_group_name_H-M   'P 1'
#
loop_
_entity.id
_entity.type
_entity.pdbx_description
1 polymer ?
#
loop_
_entity_poly.entity_id
_entity_poly.type
_entity_poly.pdbx_seq_one_letter_code
_entity_poly.pdbx_strand_id
1 'polypeptide(L)'
;MVLFTGNPVNFVICETFKISNSVFSVYTISPFVICSAICLTALMLQFKDARFIPFQLTIPRWSNLQNNLQDATTTLFGSFLLCSSFVVALFLSVQHIGVWKIFLSFACLKFIIDMLWDHRRVVTAPYDFPLLLTTSTSIPVNAAEVDQWETRPTASEEGDEVETSDDQQRVILNLYRSLALRFPTFFAAVPQLPFGLIPLVFSQFILIEALAYHGWIELFGRWLSTASNGDMYRAIWVVGLTGAFLCNIAGTNIGATILMTKVIRQANFNDNSERAAAIALAVVGNIGAINLTLASSRSAYLWRAGLQREEVDVNPWLLAKWNSVILLAMTCMGLAIVCVEMAVLK
;
A
#
# COMPACT_ATOMS: atom_id res chain seq x y z
N MET A 1 -8.50 -4.79 -6.25
CA MET A 1 -7.87 -5.60 -5.19
C MET A 1 -8.96 -6.38 -4.47
N VAL A 2 -9.24 -7.62 -4.88
CA VAL A 2 -10.36 -8.42 -4.34
C VAL A 2 -10.07 -8.96 -2.94
N LEU A 3 -8.79 -9.21 -2.64
CA LEU A 3 -8.39 -9.73 -1.35
C LEU A 3 -8.38 -8.63 -0.29
N PHE A 4 -8.93 -8.97 0.87
CA PHE A 4 -8.85 -8.16 2.10
C PHE A 4 -7.41 -7.69 2.41
N THR A 5 -6.40 -8.53 2.14
CA THR A 5 -4.99 -8.19 2.38
C THR A 5 -4.35 -7.32 1.31
N GLY A 6 -5.05 -7.06 0.20
CA GLY A 6 -4.51 -6.30 -0.93
C GLY A 6 -4.31 -4.81 -0.65
N ASN A 7 -4.98 -4.26 0.37
CA ASN A 7 -4.88 -2.85 0.73
C ASN A 7 -5.24 -2.63 2.22
N PRO A 8 -4.42 -1.92 3.02
CA PRO A 8 -4.72 -1.61 4.43
C PRO A 8 -6.09 -0.96 4.67
N VAL A 9 -6.65 -0.24 3.70
CA VAL A 9 -8.00 0.34 3.81
C VAL A 9 -9.07 -0.72 4.06
N ASN A 10 -8.91 -1.92 3.51
CA ASN A 10 -9.85 -3.02 3.69
C ASN A 10 -9.86 -3.48 5.15
N PHE A 11 -8.69 -3.51 5.81
CA PHE A 11 -8.58 -3.81 7.24
C PHE A 11 -9.38 -2.84 8.09
N VAL A 12 -9.21 -1.54 7.84
CA VAL A 12 -9.93 -0.48 8.56
C VAL A 12 -11.45 -0.65 8.41
N ILE A 13 -11.93 -0.94 7.20
CA ILE A 13 -13.36 -1.10 6.93
C ILE A 13 -13.92 -2.35 7.63
N CYS A 14 -13.30 -3.53 7.43
CA CYS A 14 -13.79 -4.75 8.05
C CYS A 14 -13.76 -4.68 9.58
N GLU A 15 -12.72 -4.09 10.16
CA GLU A 15 -12.62 -3.93 11.62
C GLU A 15 -13.70 -2.97 12.14
N THR A 16 -13.89 -1.82 11.47
CA THR A 16 -14.87 -0.81 11.92
C THR A 16 -16.31 -1.32 11.83
N PHE A 17 -16.65 -2.04 10.77
CA PHE A 17 -18.01 -2.54 10.53
C PHE A 17 -18.21 -4.00 10.92
N LYS A 18 -17.20 -4.64 11.53
CA LYS A 18 -17.20 -6.06 11.92
C LYS A 18 -17.59 -7.01 10.78
N ILE A 19 -17.17 -6.70 9.55
CA ILE A 19 -17.42 -7.51 8.36
C ILE A 19 -16.35 -8.61 8.29
N SER A 20 -16.75 -9.88 8.13
CA SER A 20 -15.78 -10.96 7.95
C SER A 20 -15.09 -10.85 6.59
N ASN A 21 -13.83 -11.28 6.48
CA ASN A 21 -13.07 -11.06 5.24
C ASN A 21 -13.64 -11.84 4.05
N SER A 22 -14.30 -12.99 4.30
CA SER A 22 -14.99 -13.76 3.26
C SER A 22 -16.18 -12.98 2.72
N VAL A 23 -17.02 -12.43 3.60
CA VAL A 23 -18.18 -11.61 3.24
C VAL A 23 -17.74 -10.35 2.50
N PHE A 24 -16.68 -9.69 2.98
CA PHE A 24 -16.07 -8.56 2.28
C PHE A 24 -15.65 -8.91 0.86
N SER A 25 -14.97 -10.05 0.68
CA SER A 25 -14.50 -10.49 -0.65
C SER A 25 -15.67 -10.80 -1.58
N VAL A 26 -16.73 -11.42 -1.08
CA VAL A 26 -17.96 -11.72 -1.84
C VAL A 26 -18.63 -10.43 -2.32
N TYR A 27 -18.75 -9.41 -1.45
CA TYR A 27 -19.40 -8.14 -1.81
C TYR A 27 -18.55 -7.21 -2.65
N THR A 28 -17.27 -7.50 -2.85
CA THR A 28 -16.38 -6.59 -3.57
C THR A 28 -15.78 -7.22 -4.83
N ILE A 29 -15.89 -8.54 -5.01
CA ILE A 29 -15.35 -9.22 -6.19
C ILE A 29 -15.94 -8.70 -7.51
N SER A 30 -17.27 -8.58 -7.60
CA SER A 30 -17.94 -8.11 -8.81
C SER A 30 -17.57 -6.66 -9.15
N PRO A 31 -17.71 -5.67 -8.24
CA PRO A 31 -17.33 -4.30 -8.55
C PRO A 31 -15.84 -4.20 -8.89
N PHE A 32 -14.96 -4.97 -8.24
CA PHE A 32 -13.53 -4.95 -8.58
C PHE A 32 -13.20 -5.56 -9.94
N VAL A 33 -13.81 -6.69 -10.33
CA VAL A 33 -13.56 -7.31 -11.64
C VAL A 33 -14.01 -6.36 -12.74
N ILE A 34 -15.21 -5.78 -12.60
CA ILE A 34 -15.76 -4.88 -13.62
C ILE A 34 -14.96 -3.57 -13.68
N CYS A 35 -14.62 -2.97 -12.54
CA CYS A 35 -13.76 -1.79 -12.51
C CYS A 35 -12.39 -2.07 -13.14
N SER A 36 -11.80 -3.25 -12.89
CA SER A 36 -10.52 -3.64 -13.49
C SER A 36 -10.63 -3.79 -15.01
N ALA A 37 -11.70 -4.40 -15.51
CA ALA A 37 -11.97 -4.51 -16.94
C ALA A 37 -12.14 -3.13 -17.60
N ILE A 38 -12.85 -2.20 -16.94
CA ILE A 38 -13.01 -0.82 -17.40
C ILE A 38 -11.67 -0.09 -17.41
N CYS A 39 -10.87 -0.21 -16.35
CA CYS A 39 -9.53 0.38 -16.27
C CYS A 39 -8.67 -0.09 -17.45
N LEU A 40 -8.57 -1.41 -17.64
CA LEU A 40 -7.79 -2.00 -18.71
C LEU A 40 -8.29 -1.58 -20.09
N THR A 41 -9.61 -1.55 -20.29
CA THR A 41 -10.21 -1.10 -21.55
C THR A 41 -9.90 0.37 -21.82
N ALA A 42 -10.05 1.23 -20.81
CA ALA A 42 -9.76 2.65 -20.94
C ALA A 42 -8.28 2.89 -21.23
N LEU A 43 -7.36 2.18 -20.56
CA LEU A 43 -5.93 2.24 -20.84
C LEU A 43 -5.61 1.74 -22.26
N MET A 44 -6.20 0.62 -22.69
CA MET A 44 -6.03 0.09 -24.05
C MET A 44 -6.52 1.07 -25.12
N LEU A 45 -7.62 1.78 -24.87
CA LEU A 45 -8.13 2.81 -25.78
C LEU A 45 -7.26 4.07 -25.78
N GLN A 46 -6.82 4.51 -24.61
CA GLN A 46 -6.01 5.73 -24.43
C GLN A 46 -4.62 5.59 -25.03
N PHE A 47 -3.99 4.42 -24.88
CA PHE A 47 -2.63 4.14 -25.37
C PHE A 47 -2.61 3.22 -26.60
N LYS A 48 -3.73 3.16 -27.35
CA LYS A 48 -3.87 2.34 -28.56
C LYS A 48 -2.86 2.73 -29.65
N ASP A 49 -2.47 4.00 -29.68
CA ASP A 49 -1.56 4.51 -30.69
C ASP A 49 -0.15 3.96 -30.47
N ALA A 50 0.46 3.42 -31.54
CA ALA A 50 1.80 2.84 -31.53
C ALA A 50 2.89 3.83 -31.08
N ARG A 51 2.58 5.13 -31.06
CA ARG A 51 3.40 6.18 -30.46
C ARG A 51 3.66 5.98 -28.97
N PHE A 52 2.77 5.33 -28.24
CA PHE A 52 2.88 5.14 -26.79
C PHE A 52 3.37 3.75 -26.39
N ILE A 53 2.89 2.70 -27.05
CA ILE A 53 3.27 1.31 -26.75
C ILE A 53 3.61 0.59 -28.07
N PRO A 54 4.88 0.23 -28.30
CA PRO A 54 5.26 -0.55 -29.48
C PRO A 54 4.62 -1.95 -29.40
N PHE A 55 4.09 -2.43 -30.53
CA PHE A 55 3.47 -3.76 -30.61
C PHE A 55 4.46 -4.90 -30.34
N GLN A 56 5.76 -4.65 -30.54
CA GLN A 56 6.84 -5.58 -30.23
C GLN A 56 7.79 -4.94 -29.22
N LEU A 57 7.82 -5.50 -28.02
CA LEU A 57 8.87 -5.20 -27.05
C LEU A 57 10.10 -6.01 -27.44
N THR A 58 11.17 -5.34 -27.86
CA THR A 58 12.47 -5.98 -28.01
C THR A 58 12.99 -6.28 -26.61
N ILE A 59 12.69 -7.47 -26.10
CA ILE A 59 13.19 -7.90 -24.80
C ILE A 59 14.71 -7.99 -24.93
N PRO A 60 15.50 -7.20 -24.17
CA PRO A 60 16.94 -7.35 -24.17
C PRO A 60 17.25 -8.82 -23.86
N ARG A 61 18.17 -9.40 -24.62
CA ARG A 61 18.51 -10.83 -24.51
C ARG A 61 19.22 -11.01 -23.17
N TRP A 62 18.45 -11.18 -22.09
CA TRP A 62 18.98 -11.45 -20.76
C TRP A 62 19.76 -12.75 -20.84
N SER A 63 21.09 -12.65 -20.92
CA SER A 63 21.99 -13.80 -20.88
C SER A 63 21.71 -14.55 -19.57
N ASN A 64 21.11 -15.74 -19.68
CA ASN A 64 20.79 -16.67 -18.60
C ASN A 64 20.00 -16.06 -17.42
N LEU A 65 18.67 -16.07 -17.53
CA LEU A 65 17.74 -15.80 -16.40
C LEU A 65 18.07 -16.67 -15.15
N GLN A 66 18.58 -17.88 -15.37
CA GLN A 66 19.01 -18.81 -14.33
C GLN A 66 20.27 -18.35 -13.56
N ASN A 67 21.15 -17.54 -14.19
CA ASN A 67 22.37 -17.05 -13.55
C ASN A 67 22.12 -15.80 -12.69
N ASN A 68 20.99 -15.10 -12.89
CA ASN A 68 20.60 -13.93 -12.10
C ASN A 68 19.78 -14.29 -10.85
N LEU A 69 19.29 -15.52 -10.72
CA LEU A 69 18.71 -16.02 -9.48
C LEU A 69 19.87 -16.36 -8.53
N GLN A 70 20.23 -15.42 -7.65
CA GLN A 70 21.28 -15.59 -6.63
C GLN A 70 21.12 -16.87 -5.80
N ASP A 71 19.88 -17.36 -5.62
CA ASP A 71 19.59 -18.62 -4.90
C ASP A 71 18.23 -19.21 -5.33
N ALA A 72 18.27 -20.22 -6.21
CA ALA A 72 17.06 -20.89 -6.69
C ALA A 72 16.30 -21.64 -5.58
N THR A 73 17.01 -22.22 -4.60
CA THR A 73 16.41 -23.01 -3.52
C THR A 73 15.65 -22.16 -2.52
N THR A 74 16.24 -21.03 -2.10
CA THR A 74 15.61 -20.09 -1.17
C THR A 74 14.42 -19.38 -1.82
N THR A 75 14.53 -19.09 -3.12
CA THR A 75 13.44 -18.50 -3.92
C THR A 75 12.26 -19.47 -4.06
N LEU A 76 12.52 -20.74 -4.37
CA LEU A 76 11.48 -21.76 -4.49
C LEU A 76 10.76 -21.98 -3.16
N PHE A 77 11.52 -22.11 -2.07
CA PHE A 77 10.96 -22.28 -0.74
C PHE A 77 10.15 -21.05 -0.30
N GLY A 78 10.68 -19.84 -0.54
CA GLY A 78 9.95 -18.59 -0.27
C GLY A 78 8.64 -18.50 -1.06
N SER A 79 8.65 -18.90 -2.33
CA SER A 79 7.45 -18.92 -3.19
C SER A 79 6.42 -19.92 -2.68
N PHE A 80 6.86 -21.12 -2.28
CA PHE A 80 6.00 -22.14 -1.67
C PHE A 80 5.37 -21.65 -0.36
N LEU A 81 6.18 -21.07 0.53
CA LEU A 81 5.75 -20.57 1.83
C LEU A 81 4.77 -19.40 1.67
N LEU A 82 5.01 -18.50 0.71
CA LEU A 82 4.10 -17.42 0.34
C LEU A 82 2.76 -17.98 -0.17
N CYS A 83 2.79 -18.90 -1.14
CA CYS A 83 1.58 -19.51 -1.70
C CYS A 83 0.77 -20.24 -0.62
N SER A 84 1.44 -21.03 0.23
CA SER A 84 0.84 -21.71 1.37
C SER A 84 0.17 -20.72 2.33
N SER A 85 0.84 -19.59 2.65
CA SER A 85 0.28 -18.58 3.54
C SER A 85 -1.03 -17.97 3.00
N PHE A 86 -1.13 -17.76 1.67
CA PHE A 86 -2.37 -17.28 1.05
C PHE A 86 -3.49 -18.32 1.11
N VAL A 87 -3.18 -19.58 0.82
CA VAL A 87 -4.18 -20.68 0.88
C VAL A 87 -4.71 -20.83 2.31
N VAL A 88 -3.82 -20.85 3.30
CA VAL A 88 -4.19 -20.93 4.72
C VAL A 88 -4.99 -19.70 5.15
N ALA A 89 -4.59 -18.50 4.72
CA ALA A 89 -5.33 -17.27 5.00
C ALA A 89 -6.75 -17.31 4.43
N LEU A 90 -6.93 -17.80 3.20
CA LEU A 90 -8.26 -17.94 2.58
C LEU A 90 -9.15 -18.92 3.36
N PHE A 91 -8.60 -20.07 3.78
CA PHE A 91 -9.36 -21.09 4.50
C PHE A 91 -9.68 -20.69 5.95
N LEU A 92 -8.67 -20.27 6.71
CA LEU A 92 -8.83 -19.91 8.12
C LEU A 92 -9.53 -18.57 8.32
N SER A 93 -9.59 -17.71 7.30
CA SER A 93 -10.40 -16.50 7.36
C SER A 93 -11.89 -16.79 7.56
N VAL A 94 -12.38 -17.98 7.22
CA VAL A 94 -13.77 -18.38 7.49
C VAL A 94 -14.05 -18.49 8.98
N GLN A 95 -13.02 -18.72 9.80
CA GLN A 95 -13.13 -18.94 11.25
C GLN A 95 -12.91 -17.65 12.08
N HIS A 96 -13.03 -16.46 11.47
CA HIS A 96 -12.78 -15.15 12.12
C HIS A 96 -11.37 -14.99 12.73
N ILE A 97 -10.41 -15.82 12.33
CA ILE A 97 -9.02 -15.68 12.76
C ILE A 97 -8.43 -14.45 12.06
N GLY A 98 -7.83 -13.54 12.83
CA GLY A 98 -7.15 -12.37 12.31
C GLY A 98 -6.07 -12.77 11.29
N VAL A 99 -6.27 -12.39 10.03
CA VAL A 99 -5.42 -12.79 8.90
C VAL A 99 -3.96 -12.38 9.11
N TRP A 100 -3.71 -11.26 9.77
CA TRP A 100 -2.37 -10.80 10.12
C TRP A 100 -1.61 -11.80 11.00
N LYS A 101 -2.28 -12.59 11.86
CA LYS A 101 -1.62 -13.62 12.69
C LYS A 101 -1.06 -14.74 11.83
N ILE A 102 -1.77 -15.08 10.76
CA ILE A 102 -1.36 -16.11 9.80
C ILE A 102 -0.11 -15.60 9.07
N PHE A 103 -0.18 -14.43 8.44
CA PHE A 103 0.98 -13.86 7.75
C PHE A 103 2.17 -13.63 8.67
N LEU A 104 1.96 -13.20 9.92
CA LEU A 104 3.01 -13.04 10.91
C LEU A 104 3.68 -14.38 11.25
N SER A 105 2.90 -15.45 11.42
CA SER A 105 3.45 -16.77 11.73
C SER A 105 4.32 -17.30 10.58
N PHE A 106 3.86 -17.16 9.34
CA PHE A 106 4.63 -17.53 8.15
C PHE A 106 5.86 -16.62 7.96
N ALA A 107 5.75 -15.32 8.25
CA ALA A 107 6.87 -14.39 8.21
C ALA A 107 7.94 -14.74 9.25
N CYS A 108 7.55 -15.05 10.50
CA CYS A 108 8.45 -15.53 11.54
C CYS A 108 9.14 -16.84 11.14
N LEU A 109 8.39 -17.78 10.56
CA LEU A 109 8.96 -19.03 10.05
C LEU A 109 10.01 -18.77 8.97
N LYS A 110 9.69 -17.93 7.98
CA LYS A 110 10.63 -17.55 6.92
C LYS A 110 11.86 -16.85 7.50
N PHE A 111 11.68 -15.93 8.43
CA PHE A 111 12.77 -15.23 9.11
C PHE A 111 13.71 -16.20 9.84
N ILE A 112 13.19 -17.16 10.60
CA ILE A 112 14.01 -18.17 11.28
C ILE A 112 14.78 -19.01 10.27
N ILE A 113 14.14 -19.43 9.19
CA ILE A 113 14.79 -20.24 8.14
C ILE A 113 15.90 -19.44 7.45
N ASP A 114 15.68 -18.16 7.17
CA ASP A 114 16.69 -17.28 6.57
C ASP A 114 17.88 -17.08 7.51
N MET A 115 17.64 -16.85 8.80
CA MET A 115 18.69 -16.79 9.82
C MET A 115 19.52 -18.08 9.86
N LEU A 116 18.86 -19.24 9.82
CA LEU A 116 19.53 -20.55 9.84
C LEU A 116 20.32 -20.80 8.54
N TRP A 117 19.77 -20.39 7.40
CA TRP A 117 20.40 -20.55 6.09
C TRP A 117 21.65 -19.67 5.95
N ASP A 118 21.55 -18.40 6.32
CA ASP A 118 22.68 -17.46 6.35
C ASP A 118 23.76 -17.95 7.32
N HIS A 119 23.37 -18.38 8.53
CA HIS A 119 24.31 -18.93 9.51
C HIS A 119 25.02 -20.17 8.98
N ARG A 120 24.29 -21.11 8.34
CA ARG A 120 24.88 -22.29 7.73
C ARG A 120 25.88 -21.91 6.64
N ARG A 121 25.52 -21.00 5.72
CA ARG A 121 26.40 -20.55 4.62
C ARG A 121 27.72 -20.00 5.12
N VAL A 122 27.68 -19.13 6.12
CA VAL A 122 28.89 -18.55 6.74
C VAL A 122 29.78 -19.63 7.35
N VAL A 123 29.21 -20.70 7.92
CA VAL A 123 29.97 -21.81 8.53
C VAL A 123 30.52 -22.78 7.50
N THR A 124 29.77 -23.12 6.44
CA THR A 124 30.19 -24.10 5.42
C THR A 124 31.05 -23.56 4.28
N ALA A 125 30.95 -22.27 3.94
CA ALA A 125 31.68 -21.67 2.82
C ALA A 125 32.33 -20.32 3.20
N PRO A 126 33.31 -20.30 4.13
CA PRO A 126 33.94 -19.06 4.62
C PRO A 126 34.77 -18.28 3.59
N TYR A 127 35.07 -18.84 2.40
CA TYR A 127 36.01 -18.24 1.42
C TYR A 127 35.37 -17.61 0.17
N ASP A 128 34.09 -17.81 -0.12
CA ASP A 128 33.43 -17.24 -1.32
C ASP A 128 32.79 -15.86 -1.09
N PHE A 129 32.96 -15.28 0.10
CA PHE A 129 32.28 -14.05 0.51
C PHE A 129 33.20 -12.82 0.65
N PRO A 130 33.95 -12.43 -0.38
CA PRO A 130 34.35 -11.02 -0.49
C PRO A 130 34.27 -10.50 -1.93
N LEU A 131 33.08 -10.08 -2.40
CA LEU A 131 32.99 -9.26 -3.64
C LEU A 131 31.66 -8.49 -3.82
N LEU A 132 30.60 -8.82 -3.09
CA LEU A 132 29.30 -8.13 -3.25
C LEU A 132 29.13 -6.88 -2.37
N LEU A 133 29.88 -6.75 -1.27
CA LEU A 133 29.83 -5.55 -0.41
C LEU A 133 30.75 -4.41 -0.87
N THR A 134 31.72 -4.68 -1.74
CA THR A 134 32.59 -3.65 -2.35
C THR A 134 32.03 -3.06 -3.64
N THR A 135 31.07 -3.71 -4.29
CA THR A 135 30.48 -3.23 -5.56
C THR A 135 29.09 -2.61 -5.36
N SER A 136 28.51 -2.69 -4.16
CA SER A 136 27.19 -2.14 -3.83
C SER A 136 27.21 -1.00 -2.81
N THR A 137 28.38 -0.42 -2.51
CA THR A 137 28.47 0.92 -1.89
C THR A 137 28.15 2.04 -2.89
N SER A 138 27.01 1.92 -3.55
CA SER A 138 26.03 3.00 -3.47
C SER A 138 25.00 2.48 -2.47
N ILE A 139 25.22 2.68 -1.19
CA ILE A 139 24.10 2.68 -0.25
C ILE A 139 23.25 3.85 -0.77
N PRO A 140 22.06 3.67 -1.37
CA PRO A 140 21.11 4.76 -1.29
C PRO A 140 20.69 4.68 0.17
N VAL A 141 21.43 5.35 1.04
CA VAL A 141 20.79 5.82 2.26
C VAL A 141 19.63 6.58 1.67
N ASN A 142 18.42 6.10 1.96
CA ASN A 142 17.19 6.75 1.58
C ASN A 142 17.05 8.06 2.41
N ALA A 143 18.16 8.80 2.55
CA ALA A 143 18.26 10.17 3.00
C ALA A 143 17.43 11.05 2.06
N ALA A 144 17.27 10.66 0.79
CA ALA A 144 16.36 11.33 -0.14
C ALA A 144 14.86 11.22 0.23
N GLU A 145 14.44 10.29 1.11
CA GLU A 145 13.05 10.23 1.61
C GLU A 145 12.87 10.86 3.02
N VAL A 146 13.95 11.33 3.65
CA VAL A 146 13.87 12.08 4.92
C VAL A 146 14.07 13.60 4.72
N ASP A 147 14.59 14.03 3.57
CA ASP A 147 15.03 15.43 3.34
C ASP A 147 13.97 16.42 2.81
N GLN A 148 12.69 16.03 2.70
CA GLN A 148 11.69 16.87 2.02
C GLN A 148 10.83 17.76 2.93
N TRP A 149 11.16 17.90 4.22
CA TRP A 149 10.43 18.78 5.15
C TRP A 149 11.25 19.91 5.80
N GLU A 150 12.56 20.01 5.58
CA GLU A 150 13.37 21.12 6.12
C GLU A 150 13.80 22.09 5.02
N THR A 151 13.00 23.12 4.78
CA THR A 151 13.46 24.32 4.08
C THR A 151 13.23 25.58 4.91
N ARG A 152 14.34 26.16 5.41
CA ARG A 152 14.68 27.59 5.69
C ARG A 152 15.21 27.86 7.11
N PRO A 153 15.99 28.95 7.30
CA PRO A 153 17.20 29.35 6.59
C PRO A 153 18.40 29.42 7.57
N THR A 154 19.60 29.47 6.98
CA THR A 154 20.90 29.65 7.63
C THR A 154 20.95 30.75 8.69
N ALA A 155 21.32 30.38 9.92
CA ALA A 155 21.97 31.26 10.87
C ALA A 155 23.24 30.56 11.36
N SER A 156 24.36 31.23 11.14
CA SER A 156 25.72 30.85 11.52
C SER A 156 25.91 30.89 13.03
N GLU A 157 26.31 29.78 13.64
CA GLU A 157 27.02 29.78 14.92
C GLU A 157 28.19 28.78 14.85
N GLU A 158 29.40 29.32 14.97
CA GLU A 158 30.65 28.60 15.27
C GLU A 158 30.58 28.05 16.70
N GLY A 159 31.09 26.83 16.94
CA GLY A 159 31.29 26.33 18.29
C GLY A 159 31.59 24.83 18.42
N ASP A 160 32.87 24.55 18.66
CA ASP A 160 33.48 23.42 19.38
C ASP A 160 33.28 21.95 18.96
N GLU A 161 34.44 21.32 18.73
CA GLU A 161 34.68 19.91 18.36
C GLU A 161 34.14 18.92 19.41
N VAL A 162 33.32 17.95 18.97
CA VAL A 162 32.80 16.84 19.78
C VAL A 162 33.58 15.56 19.44
N GLU A 163 34.75 15.34 20.05
CA GLU A 163 35.57 14.13 19.85
C GLU A 163 34.97 12.85 20.47
N THR A 164 33.92 12.93 21.30
CA THR A 164 33.35 11.77 22.02
C THR A 164 32.25 11.02 21.26
N SER A 165 31.69 11.58 20.18
CA SER A 165 30.66 10.94 19.36
C SER A 165 31.22 9.88 18.40
N ASP A 166 32.49 10.07 17.99
CA ASP A 166 33.14 9.32 16.93
C ASP A 166 33.40 7.85 17.29
N ASP A 167 33.80 7.56 18.54
CA ASP A 167 34.10 6.21 18.99
C ASP A 167 32.84 5.35 19.17
N GLN A 168 31.74 5.92 19.68
CA GLN A 168 30.46 5.22 19.75
C GLN A 168 29.92 4.90 18.36
N GLN A 169 30.02 5.84 17.41
CA GLN A 169 29.63 5.60 16.03
C GLN A 169 30.45 4.48 15.40
N ARG A 170 31.78 4.44 15.64
CA ARG A 170 32.66 3.37 15.13
C ARG A 170 32.29 1.99 15.67
N VAL A 171 31.98 1.87 16.97
CA VAL A 171 31.56 0.60 17.56
C VAL A 171 30.25 0.11 16.96
N ILE A 172 29.26 1.00 16.80
CA ILE A 172 27.97 0.68 16.20
C ILE A 172 28.14 0.26 14.74
N LEU A 173 28.96 0.97 13.97
CA LEU A 173 29.22 0.65 12.56
C LEU A 173 29.94 -0.69 12.40
N ASN A 174 30.90 -1.00 13.27
CA ASN A 174 31.60 -2.28 13.26
C ASN A 174 30.67 -3.45 13.63
N LEU A 175 29.81 -3.25 14.63
CA LEU A 175 28.79 -4.23 14.99
C LEU A 175 27.79 -4.45 13.85
N TYR A 176 27.31 -3.36 13.23
CA TYR A 176 26.42 -3.41 12.08
C TYR A 176 27.04 -4.19 10.92
N ARG A 177 28.30 -3.89 10.56
CA ARG A 177 29.02 -4.61 9.48
C ARG A 177 29.18 -6.09 9.80
N SER A 178 29.57 -6.43 11.03
CA SER A 178 29.72 -7.83 11.46
C SER A 178 28.41 -8.60 11.37
N LEU A 179 27.30 -7.99 11.80
CA LEU A 179 25.97 -8.59 11.70
C LEU A 179 25.48 -8.68 10.25
N ALA A 180 25.72 -7.66 9.42
CA ALA A 180 25.35 -7.63 8.01
C ALA A 180 26.10 -8.70 7.19
N LEU A 181 27.37 -8.94 7.53
CA LEU A 181 28.15 -10.04 6.94
C LEU A 181 27.61 -11.41 7.36
N ARG A 182 27.12 -11.54 8.60
CA ARG A 182 26.65 -12.82 9.13
C ARG A 182 25.22 -13.18 8.71
N PHE A 183 24.39 -12.17 8.44
CA PHE A 183 22.98 -12.32 8.08
C PHE A 183 22.59 -11.47 6.86
N PRO A 184 23.22 -11.70 5.70
CA PRO A 184 23.01 -10.87 4.50
C PRO A 184 21.55 -10.83 4.05
N THR A 185 20.79 -11.93 4.18
CA THR A 185 19.39 -11.99 3.75
C THR A 185 18.52 -11.06 4.59
N PHE A 186 18.76 -10.99 5.91
CA PHE A 186 18.02 -10.10 6.79
C PHE A 186 18.32 -8.63 6.55
N PHE A 187 19.61 -8.28 6.46
CA PHE A 187 20.00 -6.89 6.21
C PHE A 187 19.61 -6.42 4.79
N ALA A 188 19.42 -7.34 3.84
CA ALA A 188 18.81 -7.04 2.56
C ALA A 188 17.29 -6.87 2.63
N ALA A 189 16.59 -7.68 3.43
CA ALA A 189 15.12 -7.68 3.49
C ALA A 189 14.53 -6.58 4.38
N VAL A 190 15.14 -6.29 5.54
CA VAL A 190 14.62 -5.32 6.53
C VAL A 190 14.39 -3.94 5.92
N PRO A 191 15.32 -3.32 5.17
CA PRO A 191 15.10 -2.00 4.59
C PRO A 191 13.96 -1.94 3.57
N GLN A 192 13.56 -3.09 3.01
CA GLN A 192 12.46 -3.19 2.04
C GLN A 192 11.08 -3.25 2.71
N LEU A 193 11.04 -3.51 4.03
CA LEU A 193 9.79 -3.48 4.78
C LEU A 193 9.26 -2.05 4.84
N PRO A 194 7.93 -1.86 4.80
CA PRO A 194 7.34 -0.54 4.70
C PRO A 194 7.31 0.18 6.05
N PHE A 195 8.43 0.29 6.77
CA PHE A 195 8.48 0.95 8.08
C PHE A 195 8.01 2.40 8.02
N GLY A 196 8.25 3.10 6.91
CA GLY A 196 7.72 4.44 6.70
C GLY A 196 6.18 4.51 6.64
N LEU A 197 5.45 3.39 6.50
CA LEU A 197 3.97 3.39 6.64
C LEU A 197 3.54 3.65 8.08
N ILE A 198 4.33 3.20 9.05
CA ILE A 198 3.95 3.23 10.46
C ILE A 198 3.72 4.67 10.95
N PRO A 199 4.70 5.59 10.88
CA PRO A 199 4.50 6.97 11.36
C PRO A 199 3.43 7.71 10.54
N LEU A 200 3.33 7.42 9.24
CA LEU A 200 2.30 7.98 8.37
C LEU A 200 0.89 7.58 8.82
N VAL A 201 0.65 6.28 9.03
CA VAL A 201 -0.68 5.79 9.47
C VAL A 201 -1.00 6.29 10.88
N PHE A 202 -0.02 6.29 11.80
CA PHE A 202 -0.21 6.83 13.15
C PHE A 202 -0.62 8.31 13.13
N SER A 203 0.01 9.15 12.29
CA SER A 203 -0.37 10.55 12.19
C SER A 203 -1.78 10.75 11.62
N GLN A 204 -2.21 9.91 10.66
CA GLN A 204 -3.59 9.93 10.17
C GLN A 204 -4.59 9.60 11.28
N PHE A 205 -4.31 8.58 12.11
CA PHE A 205 -5.16 8.26 13.26
C PHE A 205 -5.23 9.41 14.26
N ILE A 206 -4.09 9.98 14.63
CA ILE A 206 -4.03 11.12 15.57
C ILE A 206 -4.83 12.32 15.04
N LEU A 207 -4.67 12.66 13.75
CA LEU A 207 -5.41 13.73 13.11
C LEU A 207 -6.93 13.50 13.18
N ILE A 208 -7.37 12.27 12.90
CA ILE A 208 -8.79 11.94 12.88
C ILE A 208 -9.36 11.86 14.30
N GLU A 209 -8.59 11.41 15.29
CA GLU A 209 -8.98 11.49 16.70
C GLU A 209 -9.09 12.94 17.17
N ALA A 210 -8.19 13.83 16.75
CA ALA A 210 -8.29 15.25 17.04
C ALA A 210 -9.56 15.86 16.41
N LEU A 211 -9.88 15.52 15.16
CA LEU A 211 -11.15 15.93 14.52
C LEU A 211 -12.37 15.42 15.27
N ALA A 212 -12.33 14.17 15.75
CA ALA A 212 -13.39 13.59 16.56
C ALA A 212 -13.56 14.33 17.89
N TYR A 213 -12.46 14.63 18.58
CA TYR A 213 -12.46 15.39 19.83
C TYR A 213 -13.08 16.79 19.66
N HIS A 214 -12.84 17.45 18.53
CA HIS A 214 -13.45 18.75 18.20
C HIS A 214 -14.88 18.67 17.64
N GLY A 215 -15.48 17.49 17.56
CA GLY A 215 -16.87 17.31 17.10
C GLY A 215 -17.06 17.34 15.58
N TRP A 216 -16.00 17.37 14.78
CA TRP A 216 -16.11 17.39 13.32
C TRP A 216 -16.74 16.12 12.75
N ILE A 217 -16.42 14.96 13.33
CA ILE A 217 -17.00 13.68 12.92
C ILE A 217 -18.52 13.68 13.13
N GLU A 218 -19.00 14.25 14.23
CA GLU A 218 -20.43 14.41 14.51
C GLU A 218 -21.13 15.27 13.46
N LEU A 219 -20.52 16.41 13.11
CA LEU A 219 -21.05 17.30 12.08
C LEU A 219 -21.11 16.60 10.72
N PHE A 220 -20.03 15.94 10.31
CA PHE A 220 -19.96 15.20 9.05
C PHE A 220 -20.95 14.04 9.00
N GLY A 221 -21.15 13.32 10.10
CA GLY A 221 -22.15 12.25 10.19
C GLY A 221 -23.57 12.77 9.97
N ARG A 222 -23.90 13.93 10.57
CA ARG A 222 -25.19 14.60 10.34
C ARG A 222 -25.35 15.07 8.90
N TRP A 223 -24.30 15.63 8.29
CA TRP A 223 -24.31 16.02 6.87
C TRP A 223 -24.53 14.80 5.97
N LEU A 224 -23.83 13.70 6.24
CA LEU A 224 -23.98 12.47 5.50
C LEU A 224 -25.41 11.92 5.62
N SER A 225 -25.96 11.87 6.84
CA SER A 225 -27.32 11.40 7.10
C SER A 225 -28.38 12.27 6.41
N THR A 226 -28.19 13.59 6.43
CA THR A 226 -29.10 14.55 5.77
C THR A 226 -29.00 14.46 4.25
N ALA A 227 -27.79 14.36 3.69
CA ALA A 227 -27.57 14.26 2.25
C ALA A 227 -28.10 12.94 1.67
N SER A 228 -27.99 11.84 2.43
CA SER A 228 -28.53 10.54 2.02
C SER A 228 -30.00 10.35 2.37
N ASN A 229 -30.58 11.18 3.25
CA ASN A 229 -31.89 10.93 3.89
C ASN A 229 -31.99 9.52 4.52
N GLY A 230 -30.87 8.93 4.92
CA GLY A 230 -30.83 7.54 5.41
C GLY A 230 -31.15 6.47 4.36
N ASP A 231 -31.29 6.84 3.08
CA ASP A 231 -31.56 5.89 1.99
C ASP A 231 -30.27 5.16 1.57
N MET A 232 -30.41 3.86 1.34
CA MET A 232 -29.30 2.97 0.97
C MET A 232 -28.59 3.41 -0.31
N TYR A 233 -29.33 3.73 -1.38
CA TYR A 233 -28.73 4.08 -2.66
C TYR A 233 -28.08 5.46 -2.62
N ARG A 234 -28.73 6.43 -1.96
CA ARG A 234 -28.13 7.74 -1.75
C ARG A 234 -26.89 7.65 -0.88
N ALA A 235 -26.88 6.82 0.15
CA ALA A 235 -25.71 6.57 0.98
C ALA A 235 -24.54 6.01 0.15
N ILE A 236 -24.79 5.03 -0.73
CA ILE A 236 -23.77 4.50 -1.66
C ILE A 236 -23.13 5.63 -2.47
N TRP A 237 -23.93 6.48 -3.11
CA TRP A 237 -23.42 7.54 -3.97
C TRP A 237 -22.72 8.66 -3.19
N VAL A 238 -23.31 9.14 -2.08
CA VAL A 238 -22.70 10.22 -1.28
C VAL A 238 -21.37 9.75 -0.67
N VAL A 239 -21.34 8.55 -0.07
CA VAL A 239 -20.11 7.98 0.49
C VAL A 239 -19.09 7.69 -0.60
N GLY A 240 -19.53 7.11 -1.71
CA GLY A 240 -18.67 6.75 -2.83
C GLY A 240 -17.99 7.96 -3.47
N LEU A 241 -18.76 8.99 -3.83
CA LEU A 241 -18.23 10.20 -4.46
C LEU A 241 -17.33 10.99 -3.50
N THR A 242 -17.76 11.15 -2.24
CA THR A 242 -16.96 11.84 -1.21
C THR A 242 -15.67 11.07 -0.92
N GLY A 243 -15.75 9.74 -0.81
CA GLY A 243 -14.58 8.87 -0.61
C GLY A 243 -13.60 8.93 -1.77
N ALA A 244 -14.09 8.86 -3.02
CA ALA A 244 -13.25 8.97 -4.21
C ALA A 244 -12.53 10.33 -4.29
N PHE A 245 -13.24 11.42 -3.95
CA PHE A 245 -12.68 12.76 -3.87
C PHE A 245 -11.60 12.87 -2.78
N LEU A 246 -11.93 12.45 -1.55
CA LEU A 246 -11.01 12.51 -0.41
C LEU A 246 -9.77 11.64 -0.61
N CYS A 247 -9.90 10.44 -1.19
CA CYS A 247 -8.74 9.57 -1.45
C CYS A 247 -7.70 10.22 -2.39
N ASN A 248 -8.12 11.16 -3.24
CA ASN A 248 -7.24 11.85 -4.18
C ASN A 248 -6.70 13.20 -3.67
N ILE A 249 -7.38 13.83 -2.71
CA ILE A 249 -7.08 15.19 -2.25
C ILE A 249 -6.56 15.22 -0.80
N ALA A 250 -7.08 14.37 0.08
CA ALA A 250 -6.73 14.35 1.50
C ALA A 250 -5.41 13.61 1.79
N GLY A 251 -4.48 13.63 0.85
CA GLY A 251 -3.14 13.05 0.98
C GLY A 251 -3.08 11.55 0.77
N THR A 252 -3.90 10.73 1.43
CA THR A 252 -3.84 9.27 1.31
C THR A 252 -5.21 8.59 1.32
N ASN A 253 -5.33 7.49 0.59
CA ASN A 253 -6.52 6.63 0.65
C ASN A 253 -6.76 6.03 2.06
N ILE A 254 -5.71 5.83 2.86
CA ILE A 254 -5.80 5.33 4.24
C ILE A 254 -6.49 6.36 5.14
N GLY A 255 -6.00 7.61 5.18
CA GLY A 255 -6.59 8.66 6.01
C GLY A 255 -8.04 8.96 5.63
N ALA A 256 -8.33 9.07 4.32
CA ALA A 256 -9.69 9.26 3.82
C ALA A 256 -10.63 8.13 4.24
N THR A 257 -10.16 6.87 4.21
CA THR A 257 -10.97 5.72 4.64
C THR A 257 -11.25 5.76 6.13
N ILE A 258 -10.24 5.98 6.99
CA ILE A 258 -10.42 6.06 8.45
C ILE A 258 -11.40 7.17 8.83
N LEU A 259 -11.32 8.32 8.15
CA LEU A 259 -12.24 9.44 8.36
C LEU A 259 -13.67 9.01 7.99
N MET A 260 -13.85 8.47 6.79
CA MET A 260 -15.17 8.09 6.29
C MET A 260 -15.79 6.94 7.08
N THR A 261 -15.02 5.96 7.58
CA THR A 261 -15.60 4.90 8.42
C THR A 261 -16.20 5.48 9.70
N LYS A 262 -15.52 6.41 10.36
CA LYS A 262 -16.07 7.10 11.54
C LYS A 262 -17.31 7.94 11.21
N VAL A 263 -17.28 8.66 10.09
CA VAL A 263 -18.42 9.48 9.64
C VAL A 263 -19.66 8.62 9.32
N ILE A 264 -19.47 7.47 8.67
CA ILE A 264 -20.57 6.53 8.39
C ILE A 264 -21.15 5.97 9.69
N ARG A 265 -20.30 5.56 10.64
CA ARG A 265 -20.76 5.08 11.96
C ARG A 265 -21.55 6.16 12.72
N GLN A 266 -21.14 7.42 12.58
CA GLN A 266 -21.80 8.55 13.21
C GLN A 266 -23.11 8.96 12.53
N ALA A 267 -23.30 8.63 11.24
CA ALA A 267 -24.55 8.90 10.52
C ALA A 267 -25.73 8.03 11.00
N ASN A 268 -25.45 6.98 11.80
CA ASN A 268 -26.43 6.10 12.43
C ASN A 268 -27.47 5.53 11.45
N PHE A 269 -26.98 4.98 10.35
CA PHE A 269 -27.80 4.31 9.34
C PHE A 269 -28.39 3.00 9.84
N ASN A 270 -29.46 2.53 9.19
CA ASN A 270 -29.90 1.14 9.35
C ASN A 270 -28.84 0.17 8.81
N ASP A 271 -28.90 -1.10 9.24
CA ASP A 271 -27.89 -2.11 8.91
C ASP A 271 -27.63 -2.25 7.40
N ASN A 272 -28.68 -2.16 6.58
CA ASN A 272 -28.56 -2.28 5.12
C ASN A 272 -27.84 -1.08 4.50
N SER A 273 -28.16 0.14 4.94
CA SER A 273 -27.54 1.37 4.41
C SER A 273 -26.13 1.58 4.96
N GLU A 274 -25.87 1.17 6.22
CA GLU A 274 -24.52 1.15 6.77
C GLU A 274 -23.63 0.17 6.00
N ARG A 275 -24.13 -1.06 5.76
CA ARG A 275 -23.40 -2.06 4.98
C ARG A 275 -23.14 -1.59 3.55
N ALA A 276 -24.15 -1.03 2.90
CA ALA A 276 -24.03 -0.47 1.55
C ALA A 276 -23.00 0.65 1.48
N ALA A 277 -23.02 1.57 2.46
CA ALA A 277 -22.03 2.63 2.60
C ALA A 277 -20.62 2.08 2.83
N ALA A 278 -20.46 1.06 3.68
CA ALA A 278 -19.18 0.41 3.94
C ALA A 278 -18.59 -0.27 2.69
N ILE A 279 -19.41 -0.97 1.92
CA ILE A 279 -19.00 -1.61 0.66
C ILE A 279 -18.67 -0.55 -0.39
N ALA A 280 -19.48 0.51 -0.51
CA ALA A 280 -19.19 1.64 -1.39
C ALA A 280 -17.83 2.27 -1.06
N LEU A 281 -17.56 2.52 0.23
CA LEU A 281 -16.27 3.01 0.72
C LEU A 281 -15.12 2.04 0.39
N ALA A 282 -15.34 0.73 0.51
CA ALA A 282 -14.34 -0.27 0.16
C ALA A 282 -13.98 -0.24 -1.32
N VAL A 283 -14.99 -0.13 -2.19
CA VAL A 283 -14.77 -0.02 -3.63
C VAL A 283 -13.98 1.25 -3.95
N VAL A 284 -14.40 2.41 -3.44
CA VAL A 284 -13.73 3.68 -3.76
C VAL A 284 -12.38 3.87 -3.06
N GLY A 285 -12.16 3.30 -1.87
CA GLY A 285 -10.86 3.35 -1.18
C GLY A 285 -9.77 2.56 -1.91
N ASN A 286 -10.17 1.59 -2.73
CA ASN A 286 -9.29 0.85 -3.62
C ASN A 286 -9.16 1.50 -5.01
N ILE A 287 -10.25 2.09 -5.54
CA ILE A 287 -10.21 2.86 -6.81
C ILE A 287 -9.44 4.18 -6.63
N GLY A 288 -9.52 4.82 -5.46
CA GLY A 288 -8.86 6.08 -5.15
C GLY A 288 -7.33 6.02 -5.17
N ALA A 289 -6.75 4.83 -5.34
CA ALA A 289 -5.33 4.64 -5.66
C ALA A 289 -5.00 4.90 -7.15
N ILE A 290 -6.00 5.18 -7.99
CA ILE A 290 -5.81 5.60 -9.38
C ILE A 290 -5.46 7.09 -9.35
N ASN A 291 -4.16 7.34 -9.37
CA ASN A 291 -3.53 8.56 -8.93
C ASN A 291 -3.92 9.81 -9.74
N LEU A 292 -4.91 10.59 -9.27
CA LEU A 292 -5.02 11.99 -9.71
C LEU A 292 -3.86 12.82 -9.17
N THR A 293 -3.39 12.49 -7.96
CA THR A 293 -2.23 13.11 -7.34
C THR A 293 -1.22 12.04 -7.03
N LEU A 294 0.08 12.36 -7.07
CA LEU A 294 1.11 11.41 -6.68
C LEU A 294 1.01 11.03 -5.19
N ALA A 295 0.39 11.89 -4.38
CA ALA A 295 0.17 11.64 -2.96
C ALA A 295 -0.81 10.48 -2.71
N SER A 296 -1.80 10.25 -3.59
CA SER A 296 -2.93 9.35 -3.31
C SER A 296 -2.54 7.90 -3.04
N SER A 297 -1.39 7.43 -3.55
CA SER A 297 -0.89 6.09 -3.25
C SER A 297 0.63 5.96 -3.29
N ARG A 298 1.18 5.01 -2.52
CA ARG A 298 2.60 4.68 -2.54
C ARG A 298 3.08 4.11 -3.86
N SER A 299 2.21 3.39 -4.57
CA SER A 299 2.53 2.86 -5.89
C SER A 299 2.75 4.00 -6.90
N ALA A 300 2.10 5.16 -6.72
CA ALA A 300 2.36 6.35 -7.53
C ALA A 300 3.79 6.86 -7.37
N TYR A 301 4.26 6.95 -6.12
CA TYR A 301 5.63 7.38 -5.81
C TYR A 301 6.66 6.39 -6.33
N LEU A 302 6.43 5.08 -6.12
CA LEU A 302 7.32 4.04 -6.66
C LEU A 302 7.38 4.06 -8.19
N TRP A 303 6.24 4.27 -8.85
CA TRP A 303 6.18 4.40 -10.30
C TRP A 303 6.94 5.64 -10.79
N ARG A 304 6.74 6.81 -10.16
CA ARG A 304 7.48 8.03 -10.50
C ARG A 304 8.98 7.89 -10.25
N ALA A 305 9.38 7.32 -9.12
CA ALA A 305 10.79 7.10 -8.80
C ALA A 305 11.44 6.15 -9.83
N GLY A 306 10.70 5.16 -10.33
CA GLY A 306 11.14 4.31 -11.43
C GLY A 306 11.34 5.10 -12.73
N LEU A 307 10.39 5.96 -13.11
CA LEU A 307 10.51 6.79 -14.31
C LEU A 307 11.65 7.81 -14.24
N GLN A 308 11.90 8.38 -13.05
CA GLN A 308 13.01 9.30 -12.84
C GLN A 308 14.38 8.63 -13.02
N ARG A 309 14.50 7.33 -12.73
CA ARG A 309 15.73 6.56 -13.02
C ARG A 309 15.99 6.39 -14.51
N GLU A 310 14.93 6.39 -15.32
CA GLU A 310 14.99 6.33 -16.78
C GLU A 310 15.00 7.74 -17.40
N GLU A 311 15.26 8.78 -16.59
CA GLU A 311 15.28 10.20 -17.00
C GLU A 311 13.95 10.68 -17.63
N VAL A 312 12.83 10.01 -17.31
CA VAL A 312 11.48 10.39 -17.75
C VAL A 312 10.79 11.20 -16.67
N ASP A 313 10.69 12.51 -16.88
CA ASP A 313 9.91 13.39 -16.00
C ASP A 313 8.42 13.42 -16.38
N VAL A 314 7.58 13.01 -15.44
CA VAL A 314 6.12 13.05 -15.60
C VAL A 314 5.56 14.31 -14.97
N ASN A 315 4.88 15.12 -15.79
CA ASN A 315 4.11 16.26 -15.29
C ASN A 315 2.89 15.77 -14.47
N PRO A 316 2.75 16.16 -13.19
CA PRO A 316 1.62 15.76 -12.34
C PRO A 316 0.24 16.12 -12.93
N TRP A 317 0.15 17.23 -13.65
CA TRP A 317 -1.10 17.64 -14.31
C TRP A 317 -1.50 16.73 -15.47
N LEU A 318 -0.51 16.24 -16.22
CA LEU A 318 -0.76 15.29 -17.31
C LEU A 318 -1.26 13.96 -16.75
N LEU A 319 -0.64 13.50 -15.66
CA LEU A 319 -1.08 12.33 -14.92
C LEU A 319 -2.53 12.47 -14.44
N ALA A 320 -2.85 13.60 -13.78
CA ALA A 320 -4.20 13.89 -13.32
C ALA A 320 -5.22 13.89 -14.47
N LYS A 321 -4.87 14.53 -15.59
CA LYS A 321 -5.72 14.57 -16.78
C LYS A 321 -5.97 13.17 -17.33
N TRP A 322 -4.93 12.36 -17.46
CA TRP A 322 -5.03 11.00 -18.00
C TRP A 322 -5.84 10.07 -17.10
N ASN A 323 -5.69 10.18 -15.79
CA ASN A 323 -6.41 9.34 -14.83
C ASN A 323 -7.82 9.84 -14.51
N SER A 324 -8.15 11.12 -14.77
CA SER A 324 -9.46 11.70 -14.42
C SER A 324 -10.66 10.96 -15.01
N VAL A 325 -10.60 10.62 -16.30
CA VAL A 325 -11.67 9.92 -17.01
C VAL A 325 -11.79 8.47 -16.52
N ILE A 326 -10.65 7.81 -16.31
CA ILE A 326 -10.59 6.42 -15.82
C ILE A 326 -11.17 6.34 -14.41
N LEU A 327 -10.74 7.25 -13.52
CA LEU A 327 -11.23 7.32 -12.16
C LEU A 327 -12.74 7.53 -12.14
N LEU A 328 -13.24 8.52 -12.89
CA LEU A 328 -14.67 8.82 -12.93
C LEU A 328 -15.48 7.62 -13.44
N ALA A 329 -15.04 6.98 -14.52
CA ALA A 329 -15.70 5.81 -15.08
C ALA A 329 -15.74 4.64 -14.07
N MET A 330 -14.62 4.36 -13.41
CA MET A 330 -14.53 3.29 -12.41
C MET A 330 -15.34 3.59 -11.16
N THR A 331 -15.33 4.83 -10.66
CA THR A 331 -16.13 5.21 -9.50
C THR A 331 -17.62 5.09 -9.83
N CYS A 332 -18.09 5.66 -10.93
CA CYS A 332 -19.50 5.58 -11.31
C CYS A 332 -19.95 4.13 -11.53
N MET A 333 -19.16 3.33 -12.24
CA MET A 333 -19.55 1.94 -12.49
C MET A 333 -19.45 1.08 -11.23
N GLY A 334 -18.40 1.24 -10.44
CA GLY A 334 -18.24 0.53 -9.16
C GLY A 334 -19.42 0.77 -8.23
N LEU A 335 -19.84 2.03 -8.06
CA LEU A 335 -20.98 2.40 -7.22
C LEU A 335 -22.32 1.89 -7.78
N ALA A 336 -22.50 1.91 -9.10
CA ALA A 336 -23.69 1.35 -9.73
C ALA A 336 -23.78 -0.18 -9.55
N ILE A 337 -22.65 -0.90 -9.60
CA ILE A 337 -22.62 -2.34 -9.29
C ILE A 337 -22.96 -2.59 -7.82
N VAL A 338 -22.41 -1.80 -6.91
CA VAL A 338 -22.77 -1.89 -5.48
C VAL A 338 -24.29 -1.65 -5.30
N CYS A 339 -24.89 -0.71 -6.03
CA CYS A 339 -26.35 -0.54 -6.01
C CYS A 339 -27.09 -1.81 -6.44
N VAL A 340 -26.64 -2.46 -7.52
CA VAL A 340 -27.24 -3.71 -8.03
C VAL A 340 -27.08 -4.85 -7.02
N GLU A 341 -25.89 -5.03 -6.46
CA GLU A 341 -25.63 -6.08 -5.47
C GLU A 341 -26.48 -5.88 -4.22
N MET A 342 -26.52 -4.65 -3.68
CA MET A 342 -27.31 -4.32 -2.50
C MET A 342 -28.83 -4.39 -2.75
N ALA A 343 -29.28 -4.27 -4.00
CA ALA A 343 -30.68 -4.49 -4.37
C ALA A 343 -31.05 -5.97 -4.34
N VAL A 344 -30.13 -6.87 -4.70
CA VAL A 344 -30.34 -8.33 -4.71
C VAL A 344 -30.26 -8.93 -3.31
N LEU A 345 -29.43 -8.35 -2.44
CA LEU A 345 -29.18 -8.82 -1.08
C LEU A 345 -30.20 -8.35 -0.04
N LYS A 346 -31.23 -7.62 -0.48
CA LYS A 346 -32.18 -6.90 0.36
C LYS A 346 -33.21 -7.79 1.02
#